data_AF-A0A532CM25-F1
#
_entry.id   AF-A0A532CM25-F1
#
_cell.length_a   1.000
_cell.length_b   1.000
_cell.length_c   1.000
_cell.angle_alpha   90.00
_cell.angle_beta   90.00
_cell.angle_gamma   90.00
#
_symmetry.space_group_name_H-M   'P 1'
#
loop_
_entity.id
_entity.type
_entity.pdbx_description
1 polymer ?
#
loop_
_entity_poly.entity_id
_entity_poly.type
_entity_poly.pdbx_seq_one_letter_code
_entity_poly.pdbx_strand_id
1 'polypeptide(L)'
;MSVYWKWVLQSIPSLVCGMLMLLSTVTPRQARSNVEAWFIYFGVEDVPLWLANKSIDAWIYWLAFVGFCAWAIHLYLRVNVRSGTLSILIREGEPWVQMSSGVDQSQSGPTSGSRYIYRIALVNSDDSTIRNVEVKLTSLEKKPEHFPAIGRHLKLRDDRVGATSVNVYPTKDPHCMDAVFVDVFSFFQGPNGYSSLSAASWPEDSQCRIPLDTYDIKIVATSERGEMAIADTTFIPRPDQIPEFRLLKMQSFPGR
;
A
#
# COMPACT_ATOMS: atom_id res chain seq x y z
N MET A 1 -19.50 10.26 6.68
CA MET A 1 -19.37 10.90 8.01
C MET A 1 -17.91 11.25 8.41
N SER A 2 -16.90 11.11 7.53
CA SER A 2 -15.47 11.20 7.90
C SER A 2 -14.73 12.49 7.51
N VAL A 3 -15.28 13.30 6.59
CA VAL A 3 -14.59 14.49 6.05
C VAL A 3 -14.68 15.69 7.00
N TYR A 4 -15.85 15.90 7.61
CA TYR A 4 -16.09 17.04 8.50
C TYR A 4 -15.24 16.96 9.78
N TRP A 5 -15.08 15.76 10.36
CA TRP A 5 -14.26 15.56 11.55
C TRP A 5 -12.76 15.78 11.30
N LYS A 6 -12.26 15.47 10.09
CA LYS A 6 -10.87 15.74 9.73
C LYS A 6 -10.56 17.23 9.77
N TRP A 7 -11.45 18.07 9.24
CA TRP A 7 -11.30 19.52 9.26
C TRP A 7 -11.36 20.10 10.67
N VAL A 8 -12.27 19.59 11.51
CA VAL A 8 -12.36 20.03 12.91
C VAL A 8 -11.10 19.65 13.68
N LEU A 9 -10.60 18.41 13.55
CA LEU A 9 -9.35 18.02 14.21
C LEU A 9 -8.14 18.84 13.74
N GLN A 10 -8.06 19.17 12.45
CA GLN A 10 -6.98 19.95 11.88
C GLN A 10 -6.97 21.43 12.32
N SER A 11 -8.12 21.96 12.72
CA SER A 11 -8.29 23.36 13.15
C SER A 11 -8.13 23.58 14.66
N ILE A 12 -8.11 22.52 15.48
CA ILE A 12 -7.91 22.61 16.94
C ILE A 12 -6.62 23.39 17.30
N PRO A 13 -5.44 23.13 16.71
CA PRO A 13 -4.22 23.86 17.08
C PRO A 13 -4.23 25.34 16.66
N SER A 14 -4.90 25.67 15.55
CA SER A 14 -5.11 27.06 15.14
C SER A 14 -6.05 27.81 16.09
N LEU A 15 -7.09 27.14 16.59
CA LEU A 15 -7.99 27.67 17.62
C LEU A 15 -7.27 27.86 18.96
N VAL A 16 -6.43 26.90 19.37
CA VAL A 16 -5.61 27.00 20.58
C VAL A 16 -4.60 28.14 20.47
N CYS A 17 -3.93 28.28 19.31
CA CYS A 17 -3.02 29.39 19.06
C CYS A 17 -3.75 30.74 19.06
N GLY A 18 -4.91 30.83 18.40
CA GLY A 18 -5.76 32.03 18.40
C GLY A 18 -6.24 32.41 19.80
N MET A 19 -6.64 31.43 20.62
CA MET A 19 -6.96 31.61 22.04
C MET A 19 -5.75 32.11 22.84
N LEU A 20 -4.55 31.56 22.62
CA LEU A 20 -3.32 32.00 23.30
C LEU A 20 -2.89 33.42 22.88
N MET A 21 -3.12 33.79 21.62
CA MET A 21 -2.90 35.17 21.14
C MET A 21 -3.95 36.14 21.70
N LEU A 22 -5.21 35.73 21.83
CA LEU A 22 -6.26 36.51 22.51
C LEU A 22 -5.98 36.66 24.01
N LEU A 23 -5.46 35.60 24.64
CA LEU A 23 -4.97 35.61 26.01
C LEU A 23 -3.86 36.65 26.20
N SER A 24 -3.07 36.94 25.15
CA SER A 24 -1.99 37.94 25.17
C SER A 24 -2.41 39.38 24.84
N THR A 25 -3.70 39.67 24.58
CA THR A 25 -4.13 40.98 24.05
C THR A 25 -5.20 41.73 24.86
N VAL A 26 -5.51 41.34 26.11
CA VAL A 26 -6.50 42.06 26.94
C VAL A 26 -5.83 42.83 28.07
N THR A 27 -5.99 44.15 28.09
CA THR A 27 -5.55 45.05 29.18
C THR A 27 -6.72 45.61 29.98
N PRO A 28 -6.95 45.18 31.23
CA PRO A 28 -7.47 46.07 32.25
C PRO A 28 -6.30 46.83 32.90
N ARG A 29 -6.47 48.14 33.16
CA ARG A 29 -5.44 49.07 33.68
C ARG A 29 -4.80 48.70 35.03
N GLN A 30 -5.16 47.55 35.63
CA GLN A 30 -4.77 47.13 36.98
C GLN A 30 -4.01 45.79 37.07
N ALA A 31 -3.88 45.01 35.99
CA ALA A 31 -3.15 43.74 36.00
C ALA A 31 -1.65 43.91 35.61
N ARG A 32 -0.75 43.11 36.18
CA ARG A 32 0.71 43.17 35.93
C ARG A 32 1.14 42.31 34.73
N SER A 33 0.38 41.27 34.39
CA SER A 33 0.51 40.47 33.17
C SER A 33 -0.85 40.14 32.55
N ASN A 34 -0.85 39.77 31.26
CA ASN A 34 -2.09 39.37 30.58
C ASN A 34 -2.61 38.02 31.08
N VAL A 35 -1.71 37.14 31.50
CA VAL A 35 -2.06 35.85 32.13
C VAL A 35 -2.80 36.07 33.45
N GLU A 36 -2.31 36.98 34.29
CA GLU A 36 -2.95 37.34 35.56
C GLU A 36 -4.37 37.88 35.34
N ALA A 37 -4.56 38.77 34.36
CA ALA A 37 -5.87 39.33 34.02
C ALA A 37 -6.91 38.24 33.68
N TRP A 38 -6.48 37.15 33.04
CA TRP A 38 -7.35 36.04 32.68
C TRP A 38 -7.66 35.09 33.84
N PHE A 39 -6.68 34.80 34.71
CA PHE A 39 -6.96 34.05 35.93
C PHE A 39 -7.97 34.79 36.82
N ILE A 40 -7.84 36.11 36.92
CA ILE A 40 -8.81 36.97 37.61
C ILE A 40 -10.17 36.93 36.91
N TYR A 41 -10.22 36.99 35.57
CA TYR A 41 -11.47 36.88 34.80
C TYR A 41 -12.20 35.55 35.04
N PHE A 42 -11.47 34.45 35.23
CA PHE A 42 -12.01 33.14 35.56
C PHE A 42 -12.27 32.91 37.07
N GLY A 43 -12.16 33.96 37.90
CA GLY A 43 -12.50 33.90 39.32
C GLY A 43 -11.41 33.34 40.23
N VAL A 44 -10.15 33.34 39.79
CA VAL A 44 -8.99 32.98 40.61
C VAL A 44 -8.34 34.25 41.15
N GLU A 45 -8.55 34.52 42.44
CA GLU A 45 -8.12 35.76 43.08
C GLU A 45 -6.64 35.72 43.53
N ASP A 46 -6.12 34.55 43.92
CA ASP A 46 -4.74 34.38 44.39
C ASP A 46 -3.81 33.83 43.29
N VAL A 47 -3.46 34.67 42.31
CA VAL A 47 -2.53 34.29 41.24
C VAL A 47 -1.08 34.30 41.74
N PRO A 48 -0.30 33.22 41.58
CA PRO A 48 1.10 33.18 42.00
C PRO A 48 1.94 34.27 41.32
N LEU A 49 2.81 34.94 42.09
CA LEU A 49 3.66 36.04 41.60
C LEU A 49 4.54 35.69 40.39
N TRP A 50 4.91 34.43 40.23
CA TRP A 50 5.66 33.98 39.06
C TRP A 50 4.79 34.06 37.79
N LEU A 51 3.50 33.66 37.85
CA LEU A 51 2.49 33.75 36.78
C LEU A 51 2.09 35.20 36.42
N ALA A 52 2.19 36.12 37.38
CA ALA A 52 1.90 37.55 37.20
C ALA A 52 3.05 38.36 36.56
N ASN A 53 4.12 37.70 36.08
CA ASN A 53 5.27 38.35 35.48
C ASN A 53 5.08 38.54 33.96
N LYS A 54 5.37 39.74 33.46
CA LYS A 54 5.29 40.11 32.03
C LYS A 54 6.17 39.26 31.12
N SER A 55 7.25 38.67 31.65
CA SER A 55 8.09 37.74 30.88
C SER A 55 7.37 36.43 30.53
N ILE A 56 6.38 35.99 31.33
CA ILE A 56 5.63 34.76 31.08
C ILE A 56 4.71 34.90 29.87
N ASP A 57 4.15 36.08 29.64
CA ASP A 57 3.34 36.35 28.44
C ASP A 57 4.16 36.08 27.16
N ALA A 58 5.44 36.45 27.16
CA ALA A 58 6.35 36.17 26.05
C ALA A 58 6.66 34.67 25.92
N TRP A 59 6.89 33.96 27.03
CA TRP A 59 7.14 32.52 27.00
C TRP A 59 5.95 31.72 26.49
N ILE A 60 4.73 32.07 26.90
CA ILE A 60 3.49 31.42 26.43
C ILE A 60 3.30 31.65 24.94
N TYR A 61 3.54 32.88 24.47
CA TYR A 61 3.52 33.20 23.05
C TYR A 61 4.51 32.33 22.24
N TRP A 62 5.76 32.24 22.71
CA TRP A 62 6.79 31.44 22.02
C TRP A 62 6.47 29.94 22.01
N LEU A 63 5.97 29.39 23.11
CA LEU A 63 5.54 27.98 23.17
C LEU A 63 4.37 27.71 22.21
N ALA A 64 3.39 28.60 22.16
CA ALA A 64 2.26 28.51 21.23
C ALA A 64 2.73 28.56 19.77
N PHE A 65 3.62 29.50 19.46
CA PHE A 65 4.18 29.69 18.12
C PHE A 65 4.98 28.47 17.65
N VAL A 66 5.88 27.94 18.50
CA VAL A 66 6.67 26.74 18.19
C VAL A 66 5.75 25.53 17.99
N GLY A 67 4.74 25.35 18.86
CA GLY A 67 3.75 24.29 18.71
C GLY A 67 2.97 24.38 17.40
N PHE A 68 2.55 25.59 17.01
CA PHE A 68 1.90 25.83 15.72
C PHE A 68 2.82 25.52 14.54
N CYS A 69 4.08 25.98 14.56
CA CYS A 69 5.05 25.70 13.52
C CYS A 69 5.34 24.20 13.37
N ALA A 70 5.53 23.48 14.48
CA ALA A 70 5.75 22.04 14.47
C ALA A 70 4.53 21.28 13.89
N TRP A 71 3.31 21.70 14.25
CA TRP A 71 2.08 21.14 13.70
C TRP A 71 1.93 21.44 12.20
N ALA A 72 2.22 22.66 11.76
CA ALA A 72 2.19 23.06 10.36
C ALA A 72 3.20 22.25 9.53
N ILE A 73 4.41 22.04 10.05
CA ILE A 73 5.44 21.18 9.42
C ILE A 73 4.93 19.73 9.36
N HIS A 74 4.34 19.21 10.43
CA HIS A 74 3.77 17.86 10.44
C HIS A 74 2.67 17.68 9.39
N LEU A 75 1.76 18.65 9.25
CA LEU A 75 0.72 18.63 8.21
C LEU A 75 1.31 18.74 6.80
N TYR A 76 2.27 19.64 6.59
CA TYR A 76 2.95 19.81 5.31
C TYR A 76 3.67 18.53 4.88
N LEU A 77 4.42 17.90 5.80
CA LEU A 77 5.09 16.63 5.56
C LEU A 77 4.08 15.50 5.31
N ARG A 78 2.99 15.42 6.08
CA ARG A 78 1.96 14.38 5.90
C ARG A 78 1.25 14.47 4.55
N VAL A 79 1.00 15.67 4.05
CA VAL A 79 0.41 15.89 2.71
C VAL A 79 1.42 15.56 1.60
N ASN A 80 2.70 15.83 1.83
CA ASN A 80 3.76 15.57 0.86
C ASN A 80 4.29 14.13 0.87
N VAL A 81 4.04 13.35 1.93
CA VAL A 81 4.15 11.89 1.90
C VAL A 81 2.93 11.35 1.13
N ARG A 82 2.93 11.55 -0.19
CA ARG A 82 2.01 10.88 -1.09
C ARG A 82 2.32 9.39 -1.03
N SER A 83 1.49 8.62 -0.33
CA SER A 83 1.43 7.18 -0.52
C SER A 83 1.15 6.90 -2.00
N GLY A 84 1.93 6.02 -2.63
CA GLY A 84 1.65 5.65 -4.03
C GLY A 84 0.23 5.12 -4.19
N THR A 85 -0.45 5.52 -5.25
CA THR A 85 -1.87 5.19 -5.52
C THR A 85 -2.04 3.77 -6.03
N LEU A 86 -1.00 3.22 -6.67
CA LEU A 86 -0.93 1.83 -7.10
C LEU A 86 -0.30 0.96 -6.02
N SER A 87 -0.88 -0.20 -5.80
CA SER A 87 -0.47 -1.13 -4.75
C SER A 87 -0.69 -2.58 -5.24
N ILE A 88 0.16 -3.52 -4.80
CA ILE A 88 0.04 -4.95 -5.12
C ILE A 88 -0.39 -5.68 -3.85
N LEU A 89 -1.50 -6.42 -3.93
CA LEU A 89 -1.99 -7.25 -2.84
C LEU A 89 -1.80 -8.74 -3.18
N ILE A 90 -1.42 -9.51 -2.18
CA ILE A 90 -1.28 -10.96 -2.26
C ILE A 90 -1.89 -11.57 -0.99
N ARG A 91 -2.75 -12.58 -1.16
CA ARG A 91 -3.41 -13.29 -0.05
C ARG A 91 -3.49 -14.79 -0.35
N GLU A 92 -3.73 -15.57 0.70
CA GLU A 92 -3.98 -17.00 0.61
C GLU A 92 -5.46 -17.29 0.29
N GLY A 93 -5.73 -18.36 -0.46
CA GLY A 93 -7.07 -18.84 -0.79
C GLY A 93 -7.69 -18.25 -2.07
N GLU A 94 -8.90 -18.69 -2.42
CA GLU A 94 -9.62 -18.15 -3.59
C GLU A 94 -10.11 -16.71 -3.30
N PRO A 95 -10.06 -15.76 -4.26
CA PRO A 95 -9.77 -15.89 -5.69
C PRO A 95 -8.29 -15.75 -6.08
N TRP A 96 -7.39 -15.64 -5.11
CA TRP A 96 -5.94 -15.44 -5.28
C TRP A 96 -5.23 -16.70 -5.73
N VAL A 97 -5.78 -17.84 -5.36
CA VAL A 97 -5.47 -19.14 -5.93
C VAL A 97 -6.74 -19.63 -6.61
N GLN A 98 -6.67 -20.02 -7.87
CA GLN A 98 -7.77 -20.70 -8.55
C GLN A 98 -7.41 -22.15 -8.80
N MET A 99 -8.21 -23.07 -8.28
CA MET A 99 -8.09 -24.49 -8.59
C MET A 99 -8.93 -24.84 -9.83
N SER A 100 -8.36 -25.60 -10.75
CA SER A 100 -9.06 -26.16 -11.90
C SER A 100 -8.58 -27.58 -12.20
N SER A 101 -9.44 -28.39 -12.82
CA SER A 101 -9.03 -29.67 -13.37
C SER A 101 -8.15 -29.42 -14.61
N GLY A 102 -6.92 -29.92 -14.58
CA GLY A 102 -5.97 -29.80 -15.69
C GLY A 102 -5.63 -31.16 -16.29
N VAL A 103 -5.26 -31.17 -17.56
CA VAL A 103 -4.63 -32.32 -18.20
C VAL A 103 -3.21 -31.89 -18.57
N ASP A 104 -2.20 -32.54 -18.01
CA ASP A 104 -0.82 -32.31 -18.45
C ASP A 104 -0.59 -33.05 -19.76
N GLN A 105 -0.35 -32.29 -20.84
CA GLN A 105 -0.04 -32.79 -22.17
C GLN A 105 1.47 -32.94 -22.41
N SER A 106 2.31 -32.57 -21.44
CA SER A 106 3.77 -32.62 -21.59
C SER A 106 4.36 -34.03 -21.52
N GLN A 107 3.56 -35.04 -21.16
CA GLN A 107 3.94 -36.45 -21.14
C GLN A 107 3.41 -37.21 -22.36
N SER A 108 4.04 -38.34 -22.69
CA SER A 108 3.62 -39.23 -23.78
C SER A 108 2.21 -39.81 -23.62
N GLY A 109 1.61 -39.69 -22.43
CA GLY A 109 0.19 -39.92 -22.16
C GLY A 109 -0.43 -38.73 -21.39
N PRO A 110 -1.60 -38.21 -21.81
CA PRO A 110 -2.28 -37.12 -21.10
C PRO A 110 -2.63 -37.57 -19.69
N THR A 111 -2.14 -36.84 -18.70
CA THR A 111 -2.34 -37.20 -17.29
C THR A 111 -3.26 -36.18 -16.62
N SER A 112 -4.42 -36.63 -16.11
CA SER A 112 -5.37 -35.76 -15.42
C SER A 112 -4.90 -35.43 -14.00
N GLY A 113 -4.99 -34.17 -13.60
CA GLY A 113 -4.57 -33.70 -12.28
C GLY A 113 -5.22 -32.39 -11.86
N SER A 114 -4.75 -31.85 -10.74
CA SER A 114 -5.19 -30.55 -10.22
C SER A 114 -4.23 -29.46 -10.66
N ARG A 115 -4.77 -28.36 -11.19
CA ARG A 115 -4.01 -27.17 -11.57
C ARG A 115 -4.37 -26.02 -10.65
N TYR A 116 -3.35 -25.36 -10.11
CA TYR A 116 -3.47 -24.20 -9.24
C TYR A 116 -2.87 -22.99 -9.94
N ILE A 117 -3.70 -21.97 -10.18
CA ILE A 117 -3.30 -20.71 -10.80
C ILE A 117 -3.14 -19.66 -9.71
N TYR A 118 -1.97 -19.06 -9.68
CA TYR A 118 -1.52 -18.12 -8.67
C TYR A 118 -1.66 -16.69 -9.14
N ARG A 119 -2.32 -15.86 -8.33
CA ARG A 119 -2.70 -14.51 -8.70
C ARG A 119 -2.25 -13.48 -7.69
N ILE A 120 -1.96 -12.31 -8.21
CA ILE A 120 -1.83 -11.07 -7.44
C ILE A 120 -2.93 -10.10 -7.87
N ALA A 121 -3.27 -9.14 -7.03
CA ALA A 121 -4.16 -8.05 -7.41
C ALA A 121 -3.42 -6.73 -7.47
N LEU A 122 -3.74 -5.96 -8.50
CA LEU A 122 -3.41 -4.55 -8.60
C LEU A 122 -4.56 -3.78 -7.97
N VAL A 123 -4.25 -3.11 -6.87
CA VAL A 123 -5.19 -2.31 -6.08
C VAL A 123 -4.88 -0.84 -6.32
N ASN A 124 -5.91 -0.10 -6.71
CA ASN A 124 -5.85 1.33 -6.89
C ASN A 124 -6.66 1.99 -5.76
N SER A 125 -5.96 2.66 -4.86
CA SER A 125 -6.57 3.34 -3.72
C SER A 125 -7.05 4.76 -4.02
N ASP A 126 -6.84 5.25 -5.24
CA ASP A 126 -7.24 6.58 -5.68
C ASP A 126 -8.60 6.55 -6.39
N ASP A 127 -9.27 7.71 -6.44
CA ASP A 127 -10.57 7.87 -7.09
C ASP A 127 -10.45 7.93 -8.63
N SER A 128 -9.23 8.04 -9.16
CA SER A 128 -8.95 8.11 -10.59
C SER A 128 -8.40 6.80 -11.16
N THR A 129 -8.76 6.46 -12.39
CA THR A 129 -8.24 5.26 -13.06
C THR A 129 -6.77 5.42 -13.42
N ILE A 130 -5.93 4.49 -12.98
CA ILE A 130 -4.52 4.43 -13.35
C ILE A 130 -4.42 3.73 -14.71
N ARG A 131 -3.84 4.41 -15.69
CA ARG A 131 -3.81 3.93 -17.09
C ARG A 131 -2.51 3.22 -17.42
N ASN A 132 -2.62 2.27 -18.35
CA ASN A 132 -1.49 1.60 -18.98
C ASN A 132 -0.48 1.03 -17.97
N VAL A 133 -0.99 0.37 -16.93
CA VAL A 133 -0.16 -0.30 -15.92
C VAL A 133 0.47 -1.53 -16.55
N GLU A 134 1.80 -1.53 -16.60
CA GLU A 134 2.61 -2.66 -17.03
C GLU A 134 3.11 -3.41 -15.79
N VAL A 135 2.83 -4.71 -15.72
CA VAL A 135 3.29 -5.57 -14.62
C VAL A 135 4.40 -6.49 -15.12
N LYS A 136 5.48 -6.58 -14.36
CA LYS A 136 6.68 -7.36 -14.70
C LYS A 136 7.17 -8.17 -13.50
N LEU A 137 7.57 -9.40 -13.77
CA LEU A 137 8.46 -10.14 -12.90
C LEU A 137 9.89 -9.64 -13.15
N THR A 138 10.61 -9.29 -12.10
CA THR A 138 11.96 -8.69 -12.21
C THR A 138 13.04 -9.55 -11.58
N SER A 139 12.68 -10.42 -10.65
CA SER A 139 13.57 -11.42 -10.07
C SER A 139 12.82 -12.71 -9.81
N LEU A 140 13.49 -13.83 -10.06
CA LEU A 140 13.14 -15.19 -9.66
C LEU A 140 14.45 -15.86 -9.25
N GLU A 141 14.67 -16.03 -7.95
CA GLU A 141 15.84 -16.78 -7.48
C GLU A 141 15.76 -18.23 -7.95
N LYS A 142 16.90 -18.90 -8.15
CA LYS A 142 16.95 -20.30 -8.66
C LYS A 142 16.23 -20.52 -10.01
N LYS A 143 16.36 -19.55 -10.92
CA LYS A 143 15.83 -19.64 -12.30
C LYS A 143 16.49 -20.78 -13.11
N PRO A 144 15.75 -21.42 -14.04
CA PRO A 144 16.38 -22.23 -15.10
C PRO A 144 17.36 -21.38 -15.92
N GLU A 145 18.46 -21.97 -16.39
CA GLU A 145 19.34 -21.31 -17.35
C GLU A 145 18.52 -20.89 -18.58
N HIS A 146 18.70 -19.66 -19.05
CA HIS A 146 17.96 -19.07 -20.17
C HIS A 146 16.49 -18.72 -19.91
N PHE A 147 16.00 -18.72 -18.66
CA PHE A 147 14.69 -18.14 -18.38
C PHE A 147 14.73 -16.62 -18.62
N PRO A 148 14.03 -16.08 -19.65
CA PRO A 148 13.89 -14.65 -19.82
C PRO A 148 12.90 -14.16 -18.77
N ALA A 149 13.35 -14.11 -17.51
CA ALA A 149 12.56 -13.68 -16.36
C ALA A 149 12.00 -12.26 -16.52
N ILE A 150 12.53 -11.51 -17.49
CA ILE A 150 12.28 -10.10 -17.77
C ILE A 150 11.36 -10.02 -18.99
N GLY A 151 10.05 -9.88 -18.77
CA GLY A 151 9.11 -9.77 -19.89
C GLY A 151 7.64 -9.83 -19.52
N ARG A 152 6.78 -9.70 -20.54
CA ARG A 152 5.31 -9.68 -20.51
C ARG A 152 4.73 -11.09 -20.33
N HIS A 153 5.17 -11.80 -19.30
CA HIS A 153 4.82 -13.21 -19.04
C HIS A 153 3.69 -13.40 -18.02
N LEU A 154 3.00 -12.32 -17.70
CA LEU A 154 1.89 -12.31 -16.78
C LEU A 154 0.59 -12.29 -17.58
N LYS A 155 -0.35 -13.18 -17.25
CA LYS A 155 -1.64 -13.25 -17.93
C LYS A 155 -2.67 -12.51 -17.11
N LEU A 156 -3.22 -11.44 -17.67
CA LEU A 156 -4.37 -10.75 -17.09
C LEU A 156 -5.58 -11.70 -17.17
N ARG A 157 -6.30 -11.83 -16.04
CA ARG A 157 -7.36 -12.85 -15.84
C ARG A 157 -8.42 -12.87 -16.95
N ASP A 158 -8.70 -11.75 -17.59
CA ASP A 158 -9.78 -11.60 -18.58
C ASP A 158 -9.29 -11.32 -20.01
N ASP A 159 -7.98 -11.45 -20.27
CA ASP A 159 -7.42 -11.03 -21.54
C ASP A 159 -7.34 -12.17 -22.55
N ARG A 160 -8.03 -11.98 -23.68
CA ARG A 160 -8.12 -12.98 -24.75
C ARG A 160 -6.89 -13.00 -25.65
N VAL A 161 -6.09 -11.92 -25.69
CA VAL A 161 -4.97 -11.78 -26.63
C VAL A 161 -3.89 -10.86 -26.07
N GLY A 162 -2.92 -11.44 -25.33
CA GLY A 162 -1.56 -10.88 -25.19
C GLY A 162 -1.40 -9.40 -24.86
N ALA A 163 -2.37 -8.74 -24.19
CA ALA A 163 -2.21 -7.34 -23.88
C ALA A 163 -1.18 -7.18 -22.76
N THR A 164 -0.44 -6.08 -22.87
CA THR A 164 0.81 -5.87 -22.14
C THR A 164 0.70 -4.73 -21.13
N SER A 165 -0.49 -4.13 -21.05
CA SER A 165 -0.82 -2.99 -20.22
C SER A 165 -2.31 -3.04 -19.86
N VAL A 166 -2.64 -2.78 -18.59
CA VAL A 166 -4.02 -2.78 -18.09
C VAL A 166 -4.37 -1.45 -17.44
N ASN A 167 -5.62 -1.05 -17.53
CA ASN A 167 -6.13 0.07 -16.74
C ASN A 167 -6.59 -0.46 -15.38
N VAL A 168 -6.12 0.13 -14.29
CA VAL A 168 -6.50 -0.24 -12.93
C VAL A 168 -7.52 0.77 -12.41
N TYR A 169 -8.77 0.36 -12.34
CA TYR A 169 -9.87 1.17 -11.83
C TYR A 169 -9.81 1.29 -10.29
N PRO A 170 -10.37 2.36 -9.72
CA PRO A 170 -10.48 2.54 -8.27
C PRO A 170 -11.08 1.30 -7.59
N THR A 171 -10.35 0.71 -6.65
CA THR A 171 -10.78 -0.45 -5.87
C THR A 171 -11.68 0.04 -4.75
N LYS A 172 -12.95 -0.40 -4.75
CA LYS A 172 -13.96 0.02 -3.78
C LYS A 172 -14.29 -1.06 -2.77
N ASP A 173 -14.05 -2.32 -3.10
CA ASP A 173 -14.28 -3.43 -2.19
C ASP A 173 -13.19 -3.46 -1.10
N PRO A 174 -13.54 -3.43 0.20
CA PRO A 174 -12.60 -3.65 1.30
C PRO A 174 -11.83 -4.98 1.22
N HIS A 175 -12.42 -5.99 0.57
CA HIS A 175 -11.79 -7.29 0.32
C HIS A 175 -11.02 -7.35 -1.00
N CYS A 176 -11.00 -6.25 -1.77
CA CYS A 176 -10.30 -6.11 -3.05
C CYS A 176 -10.75 -7.14 -4.10
N MET A 177 -12.00 -7.62 -4.07
CA MET A 177 -12.49 -8.61 -5.02
C MET A 177 -12.82 -7.98 -6.39
N ASP A 178 -12.98 -6.66 -6.44
CA ASP A 178 -13.13 -5.86 -7.65
C ASP A 178 -11.79 -5.39 -8.25
N ALA A 179 -10.66 -5.81 -7.65
CA ALA A 179 -9.33 -5.47 -8.13
C ALA A 179 -8.96 -6.23 -9.41
N VAL A 180 -7.94 -5.73 -10.12
CA VAL A 180 -7.45 -6.37 -11.34
C VAL A 180 -6.51 -7.51 -10.95
N PHE A 181 -6.85 -8.74 -11.33
CA PHE A 181 -6.03 -9.92 -11.04
C PHE A 181 -5.07 -10.26 -12.18
N VAL A 182 -3.85 -10.62 -11.80
CA VAL A 182 -2.75 -10.97 -12.69
C VAL A 182 -2.25 -12.36 -12.33
N ASP A 183 -2.31 -13.30 -13.27
CA ASP A 183 -1.82 -14.66 -13.11
C ASP A 183 -0.28 -14.67 -13.25
N VAL A 184 0.40 -15.22 -12.25
CA VAL A 184 1.86 -15.23 -12.13
C VAL A 184 2.42 -16.63 -12.38
N PHE A 185 1.95 -17.63 -11.63
CA PHE A 185 2.41 -19.01 -11.74
C PHE A 185 1.26 -20.00 -11.92
N SER A 186 1.59 -21.15 -12.49
CA SER A 186 0.71 -22.30 -12.63
C SER A 186 1.43 -23.51 -12.05
N PHE A 187 0.85 -24.10 -11.00
CA PHE A 187 1.33 -25.35 -10.41
C PHE A 187 0.39 -26.48 -10.81
N PHE A 188 0.93 -27.55 -11.37
CA PHE A 188 0.18 -28.75 -11.71
C PHE A 188 0.59 -29.90 -10.80
N GLN A 189 -0.41 -30.60 -10.29
CA GLN A 189 -0.25 -31.80 -9.48
C GLN A 189 -0.96 -32.97 -10.18
N GLY A 190 -0.16 -33.88 -10.72
CA GLY A 190 -0.61 -35.10 -11.36
C GLY A 190 -0.70 -36.28 -10.39
N PRO A 191 -1.23 -37.43 -10.86
CA PRO A 191 -1.27 -38.66 -10.11
C PRO A 191 0.14 -39.21 -9.93
N ASN A 192 0.35 -39.99 -8.86
CA ASN A 192 1.63 -40.63 -8.49
C ASN A 192 2.76 -39.68 -8.05
N GLY A 193 2.41 -38.51 -7.49
CA GLY A 193 3.39 -37.56 -6.95
C GLY A 193 4.10 -36.71 -8.00
N TYR A 194 3.74 -36.86 -9.27
CA TYR A 194 4.23 -35.98 -10.32
C TYR A 194 3.68 -34.57 -10.12
N SER A 195 4.56 -33.58 -10.10
CA SER A 195 4.20 -32.17 -9.98
C SER A 195 5.12 -31.32 -10.84
N SER A 196 4.57 -30.26 -11.42
CA SER A 196 5.29 -29.36 -12.30
C SER A 196 4.89 -27.91 -12.03
N LEU A 197 5.86 -27.02 -12.15
CA LEU A 197 5.69 -25.59 -12.00
C LEU A 197 6.01 -24.89 -13.32
N SER A 198 5.12 -24.00 -13.75
CA SER A 198 5.28 -23.17 -14.95
C SER A 198 4.83 -21.73 -14.71
N ALA A 199 5.35 -20.81 -15.51
CA ALA A 199 4.85 -19.43 -15.55
C ALA A 199 3.48 -19.40 -16.27
N ALA A 200 2.54 -18.57 -15.79
CA ALA A 200 1.15 -18.61 -16.25
C ALA A 200 0.96 -18.29 -17.75
N SER A 201 1.84 -17.50 -18.37
CA SER A 201 1.75 -17.18 -19.80
C SER A 201 2.39 -18.19 -20.75
N TRP A 202 3.10 -19.19 -20.24
CA TRP A 202 3.89 -20.08 -21.09
C TRP A 202 2.99 -21.18 -21.67
N PRO A 203 3.01 -21.45 -23.00
CA PRO A 203 2.28 -22.57 -23.59
C PRO A 203 2.59 -23.88 -22.88
N GLU A 204 1.55 -24.68 -22.61
CA GLU A 204 1.65 -26.00 -21.96
C GLU A 204 2.65 -26.94 -22.64
N ASP A 205 2.88 -26.73 -23.94
CA ASP A 205 3.78 -27.53 -24.80
C ASP A 205 5.27 -27.24 -24.59
N SER A 206 5.62 -26.28 -23.75
CA SER A 206 7.00 -25.86 -23.61
C SER A 206 7.65 -26.54 -22.41
N GLN A 207 8.64 -27.37 -22.69
CA GLN A 207 9.37 -28.20 -21.72
C GLN A 207 10.25 -27.40 -20.72
N CYS A 208 9.95 -26.13 -20.44
CA CYS A 208 10.64 -25.34 -19.41
C CYS A 208 10.03 -25.63 -18.04
N ARG A 209 10.39 -26.77 -17.46
CA ARG A 209 10.00 -27.13 -16.09
C ARG A 209 10.86 -26.33 -15.11
N ILE A 210 10.19 -25.56 -14.24
CA ILE A 210 10.84 -24.93 -13.10
C ILE A 210 10.94 -25.99 -12.00
N PRO A 211 12.09 -26.18 -11.33
CA PRO A 211 12.18 -27.10 -10.21
C PRO A 211 11.19 -26.74 -9.09
N LEU A 212 10.95 -27.67 -8.17
CA LEU A 212 10.15 -27.39 -6.97
C LEU A 212 11.10 -26.98 -5.86
N ASP A 213 11.10 -25.70 -5.55
CA ASP A 213 11.91 -25.10 -4.51
C ASP A 213 11.19 -23.89 -3.92
N THR A 214 11.75 -23.30 -2.87
CA THR A 214 11.34 -21.98 -2.38
C THR A 214 11.92 -20.90 -3.30
N TYR A 215 11.04 -20.03 -3.76
CA TYR A 215 11.35 -18.97 -4.71
C TYR A 215 11.11 -17.61 -4.10
N ASP A 216 12.16 -16.80 -4.03
CA ASP A 216 12.00 -15.37 -3.79
C ASP A 216 11.81 -14.65 -5.12
N ILE A 217 10.70 -13.92 -5.21
CA ILE A 217 10.26 -13.25 -6.42
C ILE A 217 10.03 -11.78 -6.16
N LYS A 218 10.27 -10.99 -7.21
CA LYS A 218 10.05 -9.55 -7.17
C LYS A 218 9.18 -9.11 -8.33
N ILE A 219 8.05 -8.51 -8.01
CA ILE A 219 7.05 -8.05 -8.96
C ILE A 219 7.01 -6.53 -8.93
N VAL A 220 7.00 -5.93 -10.11
CA VAL A 220 6.92 -4.48 -10.28
C VAL A 220 5.74 -4.16 -11.19
N ALA A 221 4.88 -3.24 -10.77
CA ALA A 221 3.83 -2.67 -11.58
C ALA A 221 4.11 -1.18 -11.77
N THR A 222 4.14 -0.71 -13.02
CA THR A 222 4.47 0.68 -13.37
C THR A 222 3.41 1.24 -14.30
N SER A 223 2.88 2.42 -13.99
CA SER A 223 1.93 3.15 -14.83
C SER A 223 2.62 4.09 -15.81
N GLU A 224 1.86 4.60 -16.77
CA GLU A 224 2.31 5.64 -17.71
C GLU A 224 2.73 6.95 -17.01
N ARG A 225 2.07 7.32 -15.91
CA ARG A 225 2.42 8.51 -15.12
C ARG A 225 3.58 8.27 -14.16
N GLY A 226 4.17 7.07 -14.18
CA GLY A 226 5.29 6.70 -13.32
C GLY A 226 4.89 6.32 -11.90
N GLU A 227 3.59 6.11 -11.63
CA GLU A 227 3.19 5.41 -10.41
C GLU A 227 3.81 4.01 -10.43
N MET A 228 4.40 3.58 -9.33
CA MET A 228 5.11 2.31 -9.28
C MET A 228 4.78 1.57 -7.99
N ALA A 229 4.52 0.28 -8.08
CA ALA A 229 4.38 -0.61 -6.94
C ALA A 229 5.37 -1.75 -7.08
N ILE A 230 6.09 -2.05 -5.99
CA ILE A 230 7.06 -3.14 -5.90
C ILE A 230 6.61 -4.06 -4.79
N ALA A 231 6.49 -5.35 -5.09
CA ALA A 231 6.22 -6.41 -4.14
C ALA A 231 7.35 -7.45 -4.19
N ASP A 232 8.04 -7.60 -3.07
CA ASP A 232 8.95 -8.72 -2.82
C ASP A 232 8.13 -9.80 -2.11
N THR A 233 8.12 -11.03 -2.60
CA THR A 233 7.32 -12.12 -2.05
C THR A 233 8.05 -13.45 -2.17
N THR A 234 7.75 -14.37 -1.27
CA THR A 234 8.21 -15.76 -1.34
C THR A 234 7.08 -16.64 -1.84
N PHE A 235 7.40 -17.57 -2.74
CA PHE A 235 6.49 -18.58 -3.29
C PHE A 235 6.99 -19.97 -2.91
N ILE A 236 6.10 -20.78 -2.33
CA ILE A 236 6.42 -22.13 -1.85
C ILE A 236 5.45 -23.14 -2.49
N PRO A 237 5.82 -23.78 -3.61
CA PRO A 237 5.04 -24.85 -4.22
C PRO A 237 5.10 -26.10 -3.34
N ARG A 238 3.94 -26.50 -2.78
CA ARG A 238 3.78 -27.75 -2.03
C ARG A 238 2.86 -28.70 -2.78
N PRO A 239 3.20 -29.99 -2.90
CA PRO A 239 2.33 -30.98 -3.52
C PRO A 239 1.15 -31.35 -2.62
N ASP A 240 1.28 -31.26 -1.31
CA ASP A 240 0.27 -31.71 -0.33
C ASP A 240 -0.64 -30.59 0.20
N GLN A 241 -0.34 -29.34 -0.15
CA GLN A 241 -1.00 -28.14 0.36
C GLN A 241 -1.18 -27.15 -0.78
N ILE A 242 -2.08 -26.18 -0.63
CA ILE A 242 -2.16 -25.05 -1.56
C ILE A 242 -0.83 -24.28 -1.44
N PRO A 243 -0.01 -24.15 -2.50
CA PRO A 243 1.16 -23.29 -2.46
C PRO A 243 0.87 -21.90 -1.90
N GLU A 244 1.79 -21.42 -1.07
CA GLU A 244 1.64 -20.16 -0.33
C GLU A 244 2.41 -19.03 -1.02
N PHE A 245 1.80 -17.84 -1.05
CA PHE A 245 2.50 -16.59 -1.29
C PHE A 245 2.62 -15.79 -0.01
N ARG A 246 3.84 -15.38 0.31
CA ARG A 246 4.12 -14.54 1.48
C ARG A 246 4.76 -13.23 1.05
N LEU A 247 4.01 -12.14 1.19
CA LEU A 247 4.52 -10.79 0.94
C LEU A 247 5.62 -10.46 1.97
N LEU A 248 6.86 -10.37 1.49
CA LEU A 248 8.01 -9.98 2.32
C LEU A 248 8.05 -8.47 2.51
N LYS A 249 7.88 -7.74 1.40
CA LYS A 249 7.98 -6.29 1.39
C LYS A 249 7.12 -5.70 0.29
N MET A 250 6.57 -4.54 0.58
CA MET A 250 5.78 -3.78 -0.37
C MET A 250 6.17 -2.32 -0.33
N GLN A 251 6.31 -1.71 -1.51
CA GLN A 251 6.60 -0.30 -1.66
C GLN A 251 5.74 0.27 -2.79
N SER A 252 5.08 1.39 -2.51
CA SER A 252 4.29 2.13 -3.49
C SER A 252 4.88 3.52 -3.63
N PHE A 253 5.10 3.93 -4.86
CA PHE A 253 5.70 5.21 -5.24
C PHE A 253 4.67 6.05 -5.98
N PRO A 254 4.57 7.35 -5.66
CA PRO A 254 3.71 8.26 -6.40
C PRO A 254 4.24 8.48 -7.82
N GLY A 255 3.34 8.82 -8.73
CA GLY A 255 3.67 9.22 -10.10
C GLY A 255 4.38 10.57 -10.17
N ARG A 256 5.01 10.83 -11.32
CA ARG A 256 5.75 12.07 -11.62
C ARG A 256 4.83 13.21 -12.03
#